data_AF-A0A8S3EBU5-F1
#
_entry.id   AF-A0A8S3EBU5-F1
#
_cell.length_a   1.000
_cell.length_b   1.000
_cell.length_c   1.000
_cell.angle_alpha   90.00
_cell.angle_beta   90.00
_cell.angle_gamma   90.00
#
_symmetry.space_group_name_H-M   'P 1'
#
loop_
_entity.id
_entity.type
_entity.pdbx_description
1 polymer ?
#
loop_
_entity_poly.entity_id
_entity_poly.type
_entity_poly.pdbx_seq_one_letter_code
_entity_poly.pdbx_strand_id
1 'polypeptide(L)'
;MVQATTHIENELKLRSQSYNSVKQNLETFEKKQIGSLLTRNLNDIVKKEHFVLGSEYLKTLLVCVPKAMVNDWYGKYETLCAMIVPRTSEIVAQDQDYCLFNVTLFQKTEDTFRHKCRENKFTVRDFTFDEKAFTNERDKIRELETERQKLYANLVRWLKINFGEIFSASIHIKVLRVFVESVL
;
A
#
# COMPACT_ATOMS: atom_id res chain seq x y z
N MET A 1 7.81 40.37 20.05
CA MET A 1 7.14 39.12 20.45
C MET A 1 6.18 38.61 19.38
N VAL A 2 5.13 39.35 19.01
CA VAL A 2 4.11 38.89 18.03
C VAL A 2 4.73 38.46 16.69
N GLN A 3 5.61 39.28 16.08
CA GLN A 3 6.25 38.93 14.80
C GLN A 3 7.11 37.66 14.88
N ALA A 4 7.84 37.46 15.99
CA ALA A 4 8.67 36.27 16.20
C ALA A 4 7.80 35.01 16.36
N THR A 5 6.72 35.08 17.15
CA THR A 5 5.78 33.96 17.30
C THR A 5 5.07 33.61 15.98
N THR A 6 4.74 34.60 15.15
CA THR A 6 4.14 34.37 13.83
C THR A 6 5.14 33.72 12.86
N HIS A 7 6.42 34.09 12.92
CA HIS A 7 7.45 33.43 12.13
C HIS A 7 7.60 31.95 12.51
N ILE A 8 7.67 31.66 13.81
CA ILE A 8 7.73 30.28 14.33
C ILE A 8 6.47 29.48 13.92
N GLU A 9 5.28 30.07 13.99
CA GLU A 9 4.05 29.43 13.54
C GLU A 9 4.10 29.05 12.05
N ASN A 10 4.61 29.94 11.20
CA ASN A 10 4.74 29.69 9.76
C ASN A 10 5.76 28.57 9.48
N GLU A 11 6.91 28.56 10.15
CA GLU A 11 7.87 27.45 10.02
C GLU A 11 7.28 26.12 10.50
N LEU A 12 6.53 26.12 11.59
CA LEU A 12 5.86 24.93 12.10
C LEU A 12 4.89 24.36 11.06
N LYS A 13 4.07 25.21 10.43
CA LYS A 13 3.13 24.80 9.38
C LYS A 13 3.86 24.16 8.21
N LEU A 14 4.92 24.79 7.70
CA LEU A 14 5.70 24.27 6.58
C LEU A 14 6.33 22.90 6.90
N ARG A 15 7.02 22.78 8.04
CA ARG A 15 7.68 21.52 8.44
C ARG A 15 6.66 20.40 8.70
N SER A 16 5.52 20.73 9.29
CA SER A 16 4.43 19.78 9.55
C SER A 16 3.77 19.32 8.26
N GLN A 17 3.56 20.21 7.29
CA GLN A 17 3.02 19.85 5.98
C GLN A 17 3.93 18.87 5.23
N SER A 18 5.25 19.13 5.20
CA SER A 18 6.20 18.20 4.57
C SER A 18 6.18 16.82 5.23
N TYR A 19 6.22 16.75 6.56
CA TYR A 19 6.13 15.49 7.29
C TYR A 19 4.81 14.75 7.03
N ASN A 20 3.68 15.44 7.12
CA ASN A 20 2.36 14.84 6.94
C ASN A 20 2.14 14.33 5.50
N SER A 21 2.69 15.02 4.49
CA SER A 21 2.65 14.57 3.10
C SER A 21 3.35 13.21 2.93
N VAL A 22 4.58 13.08 3.43
CA VAL A 22 5.33 11.81 3.36
C VAL A 22 4.63 10.71 4.16
N LYS A 23 4.12 11.05 5.35
CA LYS A 23 3.35 10.11 6.19
C LYS A 23 2.11 9.59 5.47
N GLN A 24 1.32 10.46 4.85
CA GLN A 24 0.10 10.09 4.12
C GLN A 24 0.40 9.23 2.89
N ASN A 25 1.52 9.49 2.21
CA ASN A 25 1.99 8.64 1.11
C ASN A 25 2.30 7.22 1.59
N LEU A 26 3.02 7.08 2.71
CA LEU A 26 3.30 5.77 3.32
C LEU A 26 2.03 5.03 3.75
N GLU A 27 1.11 5.69 4.44
CA GLU A 27 -0.17 5.09 4.84
C GLU A 27 -0.97 4.56 3.63
N THR A 28 -0.85 5.23 2.47
CA THR A 28 -1.49 4.77 1.23
C THR A 28 -0.87 3.47 0.71
N PHE A 29 0.45 3.29 0.85
CA PHE A 29 1.13 2.04 0.51
C PHE A 29 0.78 0.92 1.51
N GLU A 30 0.78 1.21 2.81
CA GLU A 30 0.43 0.24 3.86
C GLU A 30 -1.02 -0.28 3.69
N LYS A 31 -1.97 0.61 3.41
CA LYS A 31 -3.37 0.22 3.14
C LYS A 31 -3.52 -0.69 1.91
N LYS A 32 -2.64 -0.57 0.91
CA LYS A 32 -2.65 -1.46 -0.26
C LYS A 32 -2.11 -2.86 0.07
N GLN A 33 -1.27 -2.99 1.10
CA GLN A 33 -0.74 -4.27 1.56
C GLN A 33 -1.70 -5.00 2.51
N ILE A 34 -2.61 -4.28 3.16
CA ILE A 34 -3.54 -4.84 4.14
C ILE A 34 -4.92 -5.04 3.50
N GLY A 35 -5.35 -6.29 3.39
CA GLY A 35 -6.66 -6.65 2.84
C GLY A 35 -6.76 -8.12 2.47
N SER A 36 -7.96 -8.55 2.06
CA SER A 36 -8.16 -9.88 1.48
C SER A 36 -7.37 -10.03 0.17
N LEU A 37 -7.02 -11.26 -0.20
CA LEU A 37 -6.38 -11.61 -1.48
C LEU A 37 -7.13 -11.05 -2.71
N LEU A 38 -8.42 -10.75 -2.56
CA LEU A 38 -9.23 -10.10 -3.60
C LEU A 38 -8.84 -8.65 -3.90
N THR A 39 -8.25 -7.92 -2.96
CA THR A 39 -8.00 -6.47 -3.08
C THR A 39 -6.57 -6.08 -2.77
N ARG A 40 -5.89 -6.82 -1.89
CA ARG A 40 -4.50 -6.61 -1.50
C ARG A 40 -3.54 -6.66 -2.71
N ASN A 41 -2.49 -5.84 -2.63
CA ASN A 41 -1.33 -5.91 -3.52
C ASN A 41 -0.65 -7.29 -3.41
N LEU A 42 -0.46 -7.97 -4.54
CA LEU A 42 0.10 -9.34 -4.58
C LEU A 42 1.62 -9.35 -4.72
N ASN A 43 2.26 -8.20 -4.90
CA ASN A 43 3.69 -8.03 -5.15
C ASN A 43 4.59 -8.65 -4.07
N ASP A 44 4.12 -8.70 -2.83
CA ASP A 44 4.83 -9.27 -1.68
C ASP A 44 4.46 -10.74 -1.38
N ILE A 45 3.46 -11.28 -2.10
CA ILE A 45 2.97 -12.65 -1.96
C ILE A 45 3.57 -13.56 -3.03
N VAL A 46 3.62 -13.05 -4.26
CA VAL A 46 3.98 -13.86 -5.42
C VAL A 46 5.48 -13.84 -5.67
N LYS A 47 5.98 -14.93 -6.24
CA LYS A 47 7.39 -15.10 -6.59
C LYS A 47 7.54 -15.40 -8.06
N LYS A 48 8.76 -15.23 -8.57
CA LYS A 48 9.12 -15.53 -9.96
C LYS A 48 8.77 -16.96 -10.38
N GLU A 49 8.96 -17.91 -9.46
CA GLU A 49 8.69 -19.34 -9.66
C GLU A 49 7.22 -19.64 -9.95
N HIS A 50 6.29 -18.79 -9.51
CA HIS A 50 4.86 -19.00 -9.75
C HIS A 50 4.43 -18.62 -11.19
N PHE A 51 5.30 -18.03 -12.01
CA PHE A 51 4.95 -17.54 -13.34
C PHE A 51 5.86 -18.11 -14.43
N VAL A 52 5.24 -18.44 -15.57
CA VAL A 52 5.96 -18.60 -16.84
C VAL A 52 6.24 -17.21 -17.42
N LEU A 53 7.52 -16.84 -17.49
CA LEU A 53 7.98 -15.54 -17.99
C LEU A 53 8.64 -15.68 -19.38
N GLY A 54 8.58 -14.62 -20.19
CA GLY A 54 9.25 -14.55 -21.49
C GLY A 54 8.65 -15.45 -22.58
N SER A 55 7.44 -15.99 -22.36
CA SER A 55 6.71 -16.73 -23.39
C SER A 55 5.86 -15.79 -24.24
N GLU A 56 5.87 -16.00 -25.56
CA GLU A 56 5.00 -15.27 -26.50
C GLU A 56 3.55 -15.77 -26.47
N TYR A 57 3.34 -17.03 -26.08
CA TYR A 57 2.05 -17.69 -26.20
C TYR A 57 1.41 -18.05 -24.87
N LEU A 58 2.22 -18.28 -23.83
CA LEU A 58 1.75 -18.68 -22.51
C LEU A 58 1.71 -17.48 -21.57
N LYS A 59 0.64 -17.41 -20.78
CA LYS A 59 0.47 -16.44 -19.71
C LYS A 59 0.05 -17.17 -18.45
N THR A 60 0.59 -16.74 -17.32
CA THR A 60 0.13 -17.21 -16.01
C THR A 60 -0.79 -16.17 -15.39
N LEU A 61 -1.98 -16.60 -14.99
CA LEU A 61 -2.97 -15.79 -14.29
C LEU A 61 -3.04 -16.19 -12.82
N LEU A 62 -3.51 -15.27 -11.99
CA LEU A 62 -3.79 -15.51 -10.58
C LEU A 62 -5.29 -15.54 -10.35
N VAL A 63 -5.78 -16.53 -9.61
CA VAL A 63 -7.21 -16.73 -9.37
C VAL A 63 -7.48 -16.87 -7.88
N CYS A 64 -8.31 -15.98 -7.35
CA CYS A 64 -8.86 -16.10 -6.00
C CYS A 64 -10.07 -17.02 -6.02
N VAL A 65 -9.96 -18.12 -5.29
CA VAL A 65 -11.00 -19.13 -5.13
C VAL A 65 -11.45 -19.14 -3.67
N PRO A 66 -12.76 -19.04 -3.37
CA PRO A 66 -13.25 -19.22 -2.00
C PRO A 66 -12.80 -20.57 -1.44
N LYS A 67 -12.36 -20.63 -0.18
CA LYS A 67 -11.89 -21.88 0.44
C LYS A 67 -12.88 -23.03 0.33
N ALA A 68 -14.17 -22.73 0.46
CA ALA A 68 -15.25 -23.71 0.32
C ALA A 68 -15.33 -24.36 -1.08
N MET A 69 -14.70 -23.75 -2.10
CA MET A 69 -14.75 -24.17 -3.50
C MET A 69 -13.39 -24.65 -4.04
N VAL A 70 -12.41 -24.92 -3.17
CA VAL A 70 -11.09 -25.42 -3.60
C VAL A 70 -11.17 -26.75 -4.32
N ASN A 71 -12.01 -27.67 -3.83
CA ASN A 71 -12.23 -28.96 -4.50
C ASN A 71 -12.89 -28.79 -5.86
N ASP A 72 -13.87 -27.87 -5.95
CA ASP A 72 -14.52 -27.51 -7.22
C ASP A 72 -13.54 -26.91 -8.22
N TRP A 73 -12.59 -26.09 -7.75
CA TRP A 73 -11.53 -25.54 -8.58
C TRP A 73 -10.69 -26.65 -9.21
N TYR A 74 -10.13 -27.56 -8.40
CA TYR A 74 -9.31 -28.66 -8.91
C TYR A 74 -10.07 -29.57 -9.88
N GLY A 75 -11.37 -29.81 -9.66
CA GLY A 75 -12.19 -30.63 -10.55
C GLY A 75 -12.57 -29.97 -11.87
N LYS A 76 -12.53 -28.63 -11.96
CA LYS A 76 -13.08 -27.89 -13.12
C LYS A 76 -12.04 -27.09 -13.89
N TYR A 77 -11.00 -26.55 -13.25
CA TYR A 77 -10.18 -25.50 -13.84
C TYR A 77 -9.60 -25.87 -15.21
N GLU A 78 -9.13 -27.11 -15.39
CA GLU A 78 -8.56 -27.61 -16.64
C GLU A 78 -9.55 -27.63 -17.82
N THR A 79 -10.85 -27.70 -17.51
CA THR A 79 -11.95 -27.79 -18.48
C THR A 79 -12.72 -26.48 -18.63
N LEU A 80 -12.40 -25.44 -17.85
CA LEU A 80 -13.08 -24.14 -17.94
C LEU A 80 -12.90 -23.48 -19.31
N CYS A 81 -11.76 -23.71 -19.96
CA CYS A 81 -11.46 -23.18 -21.27
C CYS A 81 -10.52 -24.12 -22.03
N ALA A 82 -10.56 -24.06 -23.36
CA ALA A 82 -9.55 -24.71 -24.17
C ALA A 82 -8.17 -24.06 -23.91
N MET A 83 -7.10 -24.84 -24.10
CA MET A 83 -5.72 -24.35 -24.05
C MET A 83 -5.29 -23.85 -22.66
N ILE A 84 -5.81 -24.49 -21.62
CA ILE A 84 -5.24 -24.45 -20.27
C ILE A 84 -4.17 -25.53 -20.19
N VAL A 85 -3.06 -25.24 -19.53
CA VAL A 85 -2.00 -26.23 -19.32
C VAL A 85 -2.36 -27.07 -18.09
N PRO A 86 -2.62 -28.39 -18.22
CA PRO A 86 -3.03 -29.23 -17.10
C PRO A 86 -1.96 -29.31 -16.02
N ARG A 87 -2.37 -29.56 -14.78
CA ARG A 87 -1.49 -29.71 -13.60
C ARG A 87 -0.55 -28.53 -13.32
N THR A 88 -0.89 -27.33 -13.80
CA THR A 88 -0.12 -26.10 -13.51
C THR A 88 -0.65 -25.30 -12.34
N SER A 89 -1.83 -25.64 -11.80
CA SER A 89 -2.43 -24.85 -10.73
C SER A 89 -1.94 -25.28 -9.35
N GLU A 90 -1.26 -24.38 -8.66
CA GLU A 90 -0.78 -24.52 -7.29
C GLU A 90 -1.30 -23.38 -6.41
N ILE A 91 -1.33 -23.62 -5.10
CA ILE A 91 -1.70 -22.59 -4.14
C ILE A 91 -0.49 -21.68 -3.89
N VAL A 92 -0.63 -20.41 -4.26
CA VAL A 92 0.39 -19.37 -4.04
C VAL A 92 0.28 -18.79 -2.64
N ALA A 93 -0.95 -18.55 -2.17
CA ALA A 93 -1.22 -18.02 -0.84
C ALA A 93 -2.66 -18.31 -0.38
N GLN A 94 -2.92 -18.15 0.91
CA GLN A 94 -4.24 -18.32 1.50
C GLN A 94 -4.46 -17.23 2.56
N ASP A 95 -5.67 -16.67 2.60
CA ASP A 95 -6.12 -15.79 3.70
C ASP A 95 -7.20 -16.52 4.52
N GLN A 96 -8.08 -15.79 5.22
CA GLN A 96 -9.16 -16.41 6.00
C GLN A 96 -10.20 -17.09 5.09
N ASP A 97 -10.54 -16.50 3.96
CA ASP A 97 -11.72 -16.81 3.15
C ASP A 97 -11.38 -17.37 1.75
N TYR A 98 -10.20 -17.04 1.23
CA TYR A 98 -9.77 -17.32 -0.14
C TYR A 98 -8.41 -18.04 -0.19
N CYS A 99 -8.24 -18.80 -1.27
CA CYS A 99 -6.98 -19.34 -1.74
C CYS A 99 -6.63 -18.66 -3.07
N LEU A 100 -5.40 -18.16 -3.19
CA LEU A 100 -4.84 -17.63 -4.42
C LEU A 100 -4.14 -18.77 -5.16
N PHE A 101 -4.61 -19.07 -6.37
CA PHE A 101 -4.01 -20.05 -7.26
C PHE A 101 -3.28 -19.36 -8.41
N ASN A 102 -2.22 -19.98 -8.91
CA ASN A 102 -1.76 -19.71 -10.27
C ASN A 102 -2.43 -20.66 -11.27
N VAL A 103 -2.44 -20.27 -12.55
CA VAL A 103 -2.85 -21.11 -13.66
C VAL A 103 -2.18 -20.63 -14.93
N THR A 104 -1.58 -21.55 -15.68
CA THR A 104 -0.96 -21.22 -16.97
C THR A 104 -1.89 -21.62 -18.11
N LEU A 105 -2.11 -20.70 -19.04
CA LEU A 105 -2.92 -20.91 -20.24
C LEU A 105 -2.35 -20.14 -21.42
N PHE A 106 -2.90 -20.37 -22.60
CA PHE A 106 -2.55 -19.60 -23.78
C PHE A 106 -3.18 -18.20 -23.74
N GLN A 107 -2.41 -17.17 -24.05
CA GLN A 107 -2.86 -15.78 -23.92
C GLN A 107 -4.16 -15.47 -24.70
N LYS A 108 -4.36 -16.10 -25.86
CA LYS A 108 -5.57 -15.90 -26.68
C LYS A 108 -6.87 -16.39 -26.04
N THR A 109 -6.82 -17.22 -25.00
CA THR A 109 -8.00 -17.74 -24.29
C THR A 109 -8.23 -17.07 -22.94
N GLU A 110 -7.46 -16.02 -22.61
CA GLU A 110 -7.56 -15.28 -21.34
C GLU A 110 -8.97 -14.75 -21.07
N ASP A 111 -9.59 -14.07 -22.04
CA ASP A 111 -10.91 -13.47 -21.84
C ASP A 111 -12.01 -14.52 -21.61
N THR A 112 -11.97 -15.60 -22.40
CA THR A 112 -12.88 -16.74 -22.23
C THR A 112 -12.71 -17.39 -20.87
N PHE A 113 -11.46 -17.58 -20.42
CA PHE A 113 -11.15 -18.13 -19.11
C PHE A 113 -11.65 -17.23 -17.97
N ARG A 114 -11.43 -15.92 -18.07
CA ARG A 114 -11.94 -14.93 -17.10
C ARG A 114 -13.46 -14.95 -17.00
N HIS A 115 -14.15 -15.06 -18.14
CA HIS A 115 -15.61 -15.17 -18.16
C HIS A 115 -16.10 -16.45 -17.46
N LYS A 116 -15.51 -17.60 -17.80
CA LYS A 116 -15.85 -18.91 -17.21
C LYS A 116 -15.53 -18.99 -15.72
N CYS A 117 -14.45 -18.34 -15.28
CA CYS A 117 -14.14 -18.18 -13.85
C CYS A 117 -15.26 -17.42 -13.12
N ARG A 118 -15.73 -16.30 -13.67
CA ARG A 118 -16.81 -15.50 -13.06
C ARG A 118 -18.10 -16.29 -12.94
N GLU A 119 -18.48 -17.07 -13.95
CA GLU A 119 -19.65 -17.97 -13.90
C GLU A 119 -19.56 -18.98 -12.74
N ASN A 120 -18.34 -19.42 -12.40
CA ASN A 120 -18.08 -20.36 -11.31
C ASN A 120 -17.70 -19.67 -9.99
N LYS A 121 -17.90 -18.35 -9.86
CA LYS A 121 -17.57 -17.54 -8.68
C LYS A 121 -16.07 -17.52 -8.32
N PHE A 122 -15.21 -17.79 -9.30
CA PHE A 122 -13.77 -17.62 -9.19
C PHE A 122 -13.37 -16.23 -9.70
N THR A 123 -12.50 -15.54 -8.97
CA THR A 123 -12.09 -14.17 -9.31
C THR A 123 -10.67 -14.16 -9.84
N VAL A 124 -10.50 -13.88 -11.13
CA VAL A 124 -9.16 -13.68 -11.71
C VAL A 124 -8.64 -12.29 -11.33
N ARG A 125 -7.44 -12.23 -10.74
CA ARG A 125 -6.76 -10.99 -10.36
C ARG A 125 -5.96 -10.45 -11.54
N ASP A 126 -6.12 -9.16 -11.81
CA ASP A 126 -5.30 -8.45 -12.78
C ASP A 126 -3.91 -8.22 -12.22
N PHE A 127 -2.97 -9.02 -12.70
CA PHE A 127 -1.59 -9.02 -12.23
C PHE A 127 -0.62 -9.34 -13.37
N THR A 128 0.45 -8.57 -13.45
CA THR A 128 1.57 -8.82 -14.36
C THR A 128 2.84 -8.84 -13.54
N PHE A 129 3.59 -9.94 -13.61
CA PHE A 129 4.84 -10.06 -12.88
C PHE A 129 5.93 -9.22 -13.56
N ASP A 130 6.46 -8.23 -12.84
CA ASP A 130 7.59 -7.41 -13.27
C ASP A 130 8.59 -7.22 -12.10
N GLU A 131 9.71 -7.91 -12.21
CA GLU A 131 10.79 -7.91 -11.19
C GLU A 131 11.36 -6.51 -10.93
N LYS A 132 11.42 -5.66 -11.97
CA LYS A 132 11.91 -4.28 -11.84
C LYS A 132 10.88 -3.42 -11.13
N ALA A 133 9.60 -3.59 -11.44
CA ALA A 133 8.53 -2.87 -10.77
C ALA A 133 8.47 -3.16 -9.26
N PHE A 134 8.66 -4.43 -8.84
CA PHE A 134 8.71 -4.79 -7.42
C PHE A 134 9.88 -4.14 -6.70
N THR A 135 11.07 -4.21 -7.31
CA THR A 135 12.28 -3.63 -6.71
C THR A 135 12.12 -2.13 -6.54
N ASN A 136 11.63 -1.44 -7.59
CA ASN A 136 11.38 0.00 -7.55
C ASN A 136 10.33 0.40 -6.51
N GLU A 137 9.23 -0.36 -6.37
CA GLU A 137 8.21 -0.07 -5.36
C GLU A 137 8.77 -0.25 -3.93
N ARG A 138 9.51 -1.34 -3.69
CA ARG A 138 10.13 -1.61 -2.38
C ARG A 138 11.17 -0.56 -2.02
N ASP A 139 12.01 -0.18 -2.97
CA ASP A 139 13.03 0.85 -2.76
C ASP A 139 12.38 2.22 -2.50
N LYS A 140 11.29 2.54 -3.20
CA LYS A 140 10.51 3.76 -2.97
C LYS A 140 9.86 3.79 -1.58
N ILE A 141 9.31 2.67 -1.11
CA ILE A 141 8.78 2.57 0.26
C ILE A 141 9.89 2.83 1.27
N ARG A 142 11.06 2.19 1.09
CA ARG A 142 12.21 2.34 1.99
C ARG A 142 12.77 3.76 2.00
N GLU A 143 12.80 4.42 0.85
CA GLU A 143 13.20 5.82 0.70
C GLU A 143 12.24 6.73 1.50
N LEU A 144 10.93 6.57 1.29
CA LEU A 144 9.90 7.33 2.01
C LEU A 144 9.94 7.09 3.52
N GLU A 145 10.19 5.87 3.98
CA GLU A 145 10.36 5.56 5.42
C GLU A 145 11.56 6.30 6.02
N THR A 146 12.68 6.30 5.29
CA THR A 146 13.90 7.00 5.70
C THR A 146 13.67 8.51 5.74
N GLU A 147 13.00 9.06 4.73
CA GLU A 147 12.63 10.46 4.66
C GLU A 147 11.68 10.85 5.80
N ARG A 148 10.64 10.06 6.06
CA ARG A 148 9.71 10.25 7.19
C ARG A 148 10.48 10.33 8.50
N GLN A 149 11.39 9.39 8.74
CA GLN A 149 12.16 9.34 9.98
C GLN A 149 13.04 10.58 10.15
N LYS A 150 13.70 11.02 9.07
CA LYS A 150 14.52 12.23 9.05
C LYS A 150 13.68 13.49 9.32
N LEU A 151 12.56 13.64 8.63
CA LEU A 151 11.65 14.78 8.79
C LEU A 151 11.08 14.83 10.21
N TYR A 152 10.68 13.69 10.76
CA TYR A 152 10.18 13.59 12.13
C TYR A 152 11.24 14.01 13.15
N ALA A 153 12.46 13.47 13.05
CA ALA A 153 13.56 13.83 13.94
C ALA A 153 13.88 15.33 13.89
N ASN A 154 13.92 15.90 12.67
CA ASN A 154 14.15 17.33 12.47
C ASN A 154 13.02 18.18 13.06
N LEU A 155 11.76 17.79 12.85
CA LEU A 155 10.59 18.47 13.40
C LEU A 155 10.60 18.46 14.93
N VAL A 156 10.83 17.30 15.56
CA VAL A 156 10.90 17.18 17.02
C VAL A 156 12.04 18.01 17.60
N ARG A 157 13.22 17.98 16.98
CA ARG A 157 14.36 18.81 17.42
C ARG A 157 14.02 20.30 17.34
N TRP A 158 13.44 20.73 16.23
CA TRP A 158 13.04 22.12 16.02
C TRP A 158 11.96 22.56 17.02
N LEU A 159 10.95 21.71 17.28
CA LEU A 159 9.92 21.96 18.30
C LEU A 159 10.53 22.17 19.69
N LYS A 160 11.48 21.32 20.09
CA LYS A 160 12.15 21.44 21.40
C LYS A 160 12.91 22.77 21.57
N ILE A 161 13.54 23.26 20.50
CA ILE A 161 14.28 24.53 20.52
C ILE A 161 13.31 25.72 20.66
N ASN A 162 12.24 25.73 19.87
CA ASN A 162 11.34 26.89 19.78
C ASN A 162 10.24 26.91 20.85
N PHE A 163 9.97 25.79 21.53
CA PHE A 163 8.91 25.71 22.53
C PHE A 163 9.07 26.74 23.66
N GLY A 164 10.30 26.94 24.14
CA GLY A 164 10.57 27.90 25.23
C GLY A 164 10.21 29.33 24.85
N GLU A 165 10.49 29.74 23.61
CA GLU A 165 10.16 31.09 23.12
C GLU A 165 8.65 31.30 22.98
N ILE A 166 7.93 30.32 22.42
CA ILE A 166 6.47 30.38 22.31
C ILE A 166 5.82 30.41 23.70
N PHE A 167 6.31 29.57 24.62
CA PHE A 167 5.79 29.50 25.98
C PHE A 167 6.01 30.83 26.72
N SER A 168 7.22 31.36 26.66
CA SER A 168 7.56 32.67 27.24
C SER A 168 6.68 33.78 26.66
N ALA A 169 6.54 33.87 25.34
CA ALA A 169 5.67 34.85 24.70
C ALA A 169 4.20 34.71 25.16
N SER A 170 3.71 33.48 25.33
CA SER A 170 2.36 33.21 25.84
C SER A 170 2.16 33.70 27.28
N ILE A 171 3.16 33.52 28.14
CA ILE A 171 3.14 34.05 29.51
C ILE A 171 3.15 35.59 29.50
N HIS A 172 3.98 36.23 28.69
CA HIS A 172 4.01 37.69 28.58
C HIS A 172 2.66 38.28 28.16
N ILE A 173 1.98 37.65 27.18
CA ILE A 173 0.64 38.07 26.76
C ILE A 173 -0.37 37.96 27.91
N LYS A 174 -0.31 36.88 28.70
CA LYS A 174 -1.19 36.69 29.87
C LYS A 174 -0.92 37.74 30.94
N VAL A 175 0.34 38.04 31.24
CA VAL A 175 0.72 39.08 32.22
C VAL A 175 0.20 40.46 31.78
N LEU A 176 0.39 40.83 30.51
CA LEU A 176 -0.13 42.08 29.97
C LEU A 176 -1.65 42.17 30.07
N ARG A 177 -2.36 41.07 29.79
CA ARG A 177 -3.81 41.01 29.90
C ARG A 177 -4.29 41.21 31.34
N VAL A 178 -3.68 40.50 32.31
CA VAL A 178 -4.00 40.65 33.73
C VAL A 178 -3.75 42.09 34.20
N PHE A 179 -2.65 42.70 33.77
CA PHE A 179 -2.35 44.09 34.09
C PHE A 179 -3.44 45.04 33.57
N VAL A 180 -3.81 44.94 32.30
CA VAL A 180 -4.87 45.79 31.70
C VAL A 180 -6.21 45.59 32.41
N GLU A 181 -6.59 44.34 32.71
CA GLU A 181 -7.83 44.02 33.44
C GLU A 181 -7.80 44.47 34.91
N SER A 182 -6.63 44.66 35.51
CA SER A 182 -6.51 45.15 36.90
C SER A 182 -6.61 46.68 37.04
N VAL A 183 -6.43 47.41 35.93
CA VAL A 183 -6.50 48.88 35.88
C VAL A 183 -7.88 49.36 35.42
N LEU A 184 -8.59 48.53 34.63
CA LEU A 184 -10.00 48.71 34.25
C LEU A 184 -10.94 48.40 35.41
#